data_AF-A0A3D0MHV7-F1
#
_entry.id   AF-A0A3D0MHV7-F1
#
_cell.length_a   1.000
_cell.length_b   1.000
_cell.length_c   1.000
_cell.angle_alpha   90.00
_cell.angle_beta   90.00
_cell.angle_gamma   90.00
#
_symmetry.space_group_name_H-M   'P 1'
#
loop_
_entity.id
_entity.type
_entity.pdbx_description
1 polymer ?
#
loop_
_entity_poly.entity_id
_entity_poly.type
_entity_poly.pdbx_seq_one_letter_code
_entity_poly.pdbx_strand_id
1 'polypeptide(L)'
;MSVYFMSEYWGTIVSRKLKRNISLIYGLSFFQRFMLTVPVIVPFFASKGLSLVETFYLQAVFAMTLVFPEAPSGYFADLFGRRNALMVVSVPHVLGYLVLNYADNIGGLMAFEIVLGIAASSPWCAQGFTT
;
A
#
# COMPACT_ATOMS: atom_id res chain seq x y z
N MET A 1 -21.72 -41.87 12.54
CA MET A 1 -21.72 -41.40 11.13
C MET A 1 -21.82 -39.87 10.99
N SER A 2 -22.68 -39.18 11.75
CA SER A 2 -22.90 -37.72 11.60
C SER A 2 -21.69 -36.81 11.92
N VAL A 3 -20.91 -37.12 12.97
CA VAL A 3 -19.80 -36.25 13.44
C VAL A 3 -18.59 -36.25 12.49
N TYR A 4 -18.27 -37.39 11.88
CA TYR A 4 -17.18 -37.51 10.91
C TYR A 4 -17.48 -36.73 9.62
N PHE A 5 -18.73 -36.79 9.15
CA PHE A 5 -19.18 -36.02 8.00
C PHE A 5 -19.09 -34.50 8.24
N MET A 6 -19.43 -34.05 9.45
CA MET A 6 -19.34 -32.63 9.82
C MET A 6 -17.88 -32.13 9.93
N SER A 7 -16.96 -32.98 10.42
CA SER A 7 -15.52 -32.70 10.48
C SER A 7 -14.89 -32.56 9.09
N GLU A 8 -15.18 -33.48 8.16
CA GLU A 8 -14.70 -33.42 6.78
C GLU A 8 -15.28 -32.20 6.04
N TYR A 9 -16.59 -31.94 6.20
CA TYR A 9 -17.24 -30.78 5.57
C TYR A 9 -16.63 -29.46 6.04
N TRP A 10 -16.38 -29.31 7.35
CA TRP A 10 -15.70 -28.14 7.89
C TRP A 10 -14.28 -27.97 7.33
N GLY A 11 -13.52 -29.07 7.23
CA GLY A 11 -12.18 -29.07 6.63
C GLY A 11 -12.16 -28.59 5.18
N THR A 12 -13.10 -29.05 4.36
CA THR A 12 -13.19 -28.62 2.95
C THR A 12 -13.57 -27.15 2.78
N ILE A 13 -14.49 -26.62 3.60
CA ILE A 13 -14.87 -25.20 3.57
C ILE A 13 -13.69 -24.31 3.94
N VAL A 14 -12.98 -24.66 5.02
CA VAL A 14 -11.81 -23.90 5.50
C VAL A 14 -10.74 -23.90 4.42
N SER A 15 -10.41 -25.06 3.84
CA SER A 15 -9.40 -25.18 2.79
C SER A 15 -9.77 -24.36 1.53
N ARG A 16 -11.04 -24.38 1.12
CA ARG A 16 -11.52 -23.58 -0.03
C ARG A 16 -11.48 -22.07 0.26
N LYS A 17 -11.85 -21.64 1.47
CA LYS A 17 -11.73 -20.23 1.90
C LYS A 17 -10.27 -19.77 1.96
N LEU A 18 -9.36 -20.62 2.46
CA LEU A 18 -7.93 -20.33 2.54
C LEU A 18 -7.30 -20.14 1.16
N LYS A 19 -7.53 -21.09 0.24
CA LYS A 19 -7.03 -21.03 -1.15
C LYS A 19 -7.52 -19.78 -1.89
N ARG A 20 -8.79 -19.41 -1.69
CA ARG A 20 -9.35 -18.18 -2.27
C ARG A 20 -8.65 -16.93 -1.73
N ASN A 21 -8.44 -16.85 -0.42
CA ASN A 21 -7.82 -15.67 0.19
C ASN A 21 -6.36 -15.51 -0.25
N ILE A 22 -5.62 -16.63 -0.35
CA ILE A 22 -4.25 -16.66 -0.86
C ILE A 22 -4.20 -16.16 -2.31
N SER A 23 -5.08 -16.67 -3.18
CA SER A 23 -5.14 -16.21 -4.58
C SER A 23 -5.50 -14.72 -4.70
N LEU A 24 -6.40 -14.21 -3.85
CA LEU A 24 -6.74 -12.79 -3.81
C LEU A 24 -5.57 -11.92 -3.35
N ILE A 25 -4.79 -12.37 -2.37
CA ILE A 25 -3.59 -11.66 -1.91
C ILE A 25 -2.56 -11.58 -3.04
N TYR A 26 -2.30 -12.69 -3.75
CA TYR A 26 -1.38 -12.66 -4.89
C TYR A 26 -1.86 -11.74 -6.02
N GLY A 27 -3.16 -11.75 -6.33
CA GLY A 27 -3.74 -10.84 -7.31
C GLY A 27 -3.58 -9.37 -6.89
N LEU A 28 -3.87 -9.05 -5.63
CA LEU A 28 -3.68 -7.70 -5.08
C LEU A 28 -2.21 -7.26 -5.13
N SER A 29 -1.28 -8.12 -4.69
CA SER A 29 0.16 -7.85 -4.72
C SER A 29 0.67 -7.66 -6.15
N PHE A 30 0.11 -8.36 -7.13
CA PHE A 30 0.45 -8.15 -8.54
C PHE A 30 0.06 -6.73 -8.99
N PHE A 31 -1.19 -6.31 -8.77
CA PHE A 31 -1.64 -4.96 -9.16
C PHE A 31 -0.88 -3.84 -8.46
N GLN A 32 -0.53 -4.04 -7.18
CA GLN A 32 0.24 -3.06 -6.42
C GLN A 32 1.68 -2.95 -6.93
N ARG A 33 2.36 -4.07 -7.22
CA ARG A 33 3.73 -4.06 -7.76
C ARG A 33 3.79 -3.62 -9.22
N PHE A 34 2.70 -3.83 -9.97
CA PHE A 34 2.61 -3.43 -11.37
C PHE A 34 2.42 -1.91 -11.57
N MET A 35 2.26 -1.11 -10.50
CA MET A 35 2.13 0.33 -10.66
C MET A 35 3.35 0.94 -11.38
N LEU A 36 3.14 1.33 -12.65
CA LEU A 36 4.13 1.98 -13.51
C LEU A 36 4.45 3.42 -13.08
N THR A 37 3.95 3.87 -11.94
CA THR A 37 4.14 5.23 -11.44
C THR A 37 5.58 5.49 -11.02
N VAL A 38 6.26 4.51 -10.43
CA VAL A 38 7.65 4.65 -9.94
C VAL A 38 8.62 5.10 -11.06
N PRO A 39 8.68 4.47 -12.24
CA PRO A 39 9.56 4.94 -13.32
C PRO A 39 9.10 6.25 -13.99
N VAL A 40 7.83 6.65 -13.84
CA VAL A 40 7.26 7.82 -14.54
C VAL A 40 7.30 9.09 -13.67
N ILE A 41 7.39 8.97 -12.35
CA ILE A 41 7.30 10.12 -11.42
C ILE A 41 8.45 11.14 -11.61
N VAL A 42 9.67 10.66 -11.83
CA VAL A 42 10.86 11.51 -12.01
C VAL A 42 10.77 12.34 -13.30
N PRO A 43 10.52 11.76 -14.49
CA PRO A 43 10.33 12.56 -15.69
C PRO A 43 9.08 13.45 -15.62
N PHE A 44 8.05 13.07 -14.87
CA PHE A 44 6.88 13.93 -14.64
C PHE A 44 7.24 15.20 -13.85
N PHE A 45 8.01 15.09 -12.77
CA PHE A 45 8.47 16.28 -12.02
C PHE A 45 9.42 17.15 -12.85
N ALA A 46 10.27 16.54 -13.69
CA ALA A 46 11.08 17.30 -14.64
C ALA A 46 10.22 18.09 -15.65
N SER A 47 9.10 17.52 -16.12
CA SER A 47 8.16 18.22 -17.02
C SER A 47 7.40 19.38 -16.34
N LYS A 48 7.25 19.33 -15.02
CA LYS A 48 6.70 20.42 -14.19
C LYS A 48 7.70 21.55 -13.92
N GLY A 49 8.94 21.43 -14.40
CA GLY A 49 9.99 22.43 -14.26
C GLY A 49 10.79 22.33 -12.96
N LEU A 50 10.68 21.24 -12.20
CA LEU A 50 11.52 21.02 -11.02
C LEU A 50 12.94 20.63 -11.41
N SER A 51 13.90 21.11 -10.63
CA SER A 51 15.28 20.66 -10.70
C SER A 51 15.41 19.20 -10.23
N LEU A 52 16.41 18.49 -10.74
CA LEU A 52 16.77 17.15 -10.25
C LEU A 52 17.03 17.16 -8.74
N VAL A 53 17.66 18.22 -8.22
CA VAL A 53 17.97 18.34 -6.78
C VAL A 53 16.69 18.40 -5.94
N GLU A 54 15.69 19.16 -6.40
CA GLU A 54 14.40 19.28 -5.71
C GLU A 54 13.62 17.97 -5.76
N THR A 55 13.73 17.23 -6.87
CA THR A 55 13.14 15.89 -7.00
C THR A 55 13.77 14.92 -6.00
N PHE A 56 15.08 14.91 -5.84
CA PHE A 56 15.73 14.06 -4.81
C PHE A 56 15.40 14.50 -3.38
N TYR A 57 15.21 15.81 -3.15
CA TYR A 57 14.76 16.31 -1.85
C TYR A 57 13.37 15.80 -1.50
N LEU A 58 12.43 15.84 -2.45
CA LEU A 58 11.11 15.23 -2.33
C LEU A 58 11.25 13.73 -1.97
N GLN A 59 12.00 12.97 -2.77
CA GLN A 59 12.21 11.54 -2.53
C GLN A 59 12.80 11.23 -1.14
N ALA A 60 13.66 12.09 -0.60
CA ALA A 60 14.16 11.95 0.77
C ALA A 60 13.05 12.14 1.82
N VAL A 61 12.17 13.13 1.63
CA VAL A 61 10.99 13.34 2.49
C VAL A 61 10.04 12.14 2.38
N PHE A 62 9.75 11.66 1.17
CA PHE A 62 8.96 10.46 0.96
C PHE A 62 9.53 9.26 1.72
N ALA A 63 10.83 8.98 1.59
CA ALA A 63 11.49 7.88 2.29
C ALA A 63 11.38 8.00 3.82
N MET A 64 11.54 9.20 4.39
CA MET A 64 11.35 9.41 5.83
C MET A 64 9.91 9.14 6.26
N THR A 65 8.94 9.64 5.51
CA THR A 65 7.51 9.44 5.80
C THR A 65 7.03 8.02 5.55
N LEU A 66 7.78 7.24 4.78
CA LEU A 66 7.56 5.81 4.59
C LEU A 66 8.03 5.00 5.80
N VAL A 67 9.25 5.27 6.28
CA VAL A 67 9.91 4.50 7.35
C VAL A 67 9.34 4.83 8.73
N PHE A 68 9.05 6.11 9.01
CA PHE A 68 8.63 6.53 10.34
C PHE A 68 7.31 5.87 10.83
N PRO A 69 6.24 5.79 10.01
CA PRO A 69 5.01 5.10 10.39
C PRO A 69 5.05 3.59 10.14
N GLU A 70 6.13 3.04 9.60
CA GLU A 70 6.26 1.59 9.37
C GLU A 70 6.20 0.82 10.69
N ALA A 71 7.01 1.22 11.68
CA ALA A 71 7.05 0.61 13.01
C ALA A 71 5.69 0.63 13.75
N PRO A 72 4.97 1.77 13.87
CA PRO A 72 3.65 1.78 14.51
C PRO A 72 2.58 1.08 13.66
N SER A 73 2.67 1.10 12.32
CA SER A 73 1.69 0.42 11.47
C SER A 73 1.70 -1.10 11.68
N GLY A 74 2.86 -1.68 12.00
CA GLY A 74 3.04 -3.05 12.48
C GLY A 74 2.09 -3.39 13.62
N TYR A 75 2.19 -2.61 14.68
CA TYR A 75 1.36 -2.80 15.87
C TYR A 75 -0.14 -2.58 15.60
N PHE A 76 -0.49 -1.59 14.77
CA PHE A 76 -1.88 -1.34 14.40
C PHE A 76 -2.49 -2.48 13.56
N ALA A 77 -1.72 -3.13 12.69
CA ALA A 77 -2.21 -4.23 11.86
C ALA A 77 -2.57 -5.49 12.69
N ASP A 78 -1.82 -5.74 13.77
CA ASP A 78 -2.08 -6.86 14.67
C ASP A 78 -3.35 -6.65 15.52
N LEU A 79 -3.64 -5.41 15.90
CA LEU A 79 -4.83 -5.06 16.71
C LEU A 79 -6.12 -4.91 15.88
N PHE A 80 -6.06 -4.20 14.74
CA PHE A 80 -7.25 -3.86 13.95
C PHE A 80 -7.58 -4.88 12.85
N GLY A 81 -6.70 -5.85 12.64
CA GLY A 81 -6.85 -6.88 11.64
C GLY A 81 -6.41 -6.43 10.24
N ARG A 82 -5.69 -7.32 9.55
CA ARG A 82 -5.01 -7.08 8.27
C ARG A 82 -5.93 -6.58 7.14
N ARG A 83 -7.20 -7.00 7.12
CA ARG A 83 -8.16 -6.60 6.08
C ARG A 83 -8.61 -5.15 6.22
N ASN A 84 -8.79 -4.67 7.45
CA ASN A 84 -9.27 -3.31 7.71
C ASN A 84 -8.17 -2.28 7.44
N ALA A 85 -6.93 -2.60 7.84
CA ALA A 85 -5.76 -1.76 7.53
C ALA A 85 -5.61 -1.51 6.01
N LEU A 86 -5.77 -2.55 5.18
CA LEU A 86 -5.71 -2.42 3.72
C LEU A 86 -6.83 -1.52 3.16
N MET A 87 -8.05 -1.61 3.69
CA MET A 87 -9.19 -0.81 3.22
C MET A 87 -9.05 0.67 3.61
N VAL A 88 -8.65 0.96 4.85
CA VAL A 88 -8.48 2.33 5.38
C VAL A 88 -7.46 3.12 4.56
N VAL A 89 -6.44 2.44 4.06
CA VAL A 89 -5.31 3.07 3.36
C VAL A 89 -5.55 3.20 1.85
N SER A 90 -6.34 2.31 1.26
CA SER A 90 -6.60 2.33 -0.18
C SER A 90 -7.26 3.64 -0.63
N VAL A 91 -8.14 4.21 0.21
CA VAL A 91 -8.85 5.48 -0.09
C VAL A 91 -7.90 6.68 -0.17
N PRO A 92 -7.10 7.00 0.88
CA PRO A 92 -6.15 8.11 0.81
C PRO A 92 -5.06 7.89 -0.24
N HIS A 93 -4.69 6.64 -0.54
CA HIS A 93 -3.71 6.34 -1.60
C HIS A 93 -4.22 6.74 -2.99
N VAL A 94 -5.48 6.43 -3.32
CA VAL A 94 -6.10 6.84 -4.59
C VAL A 94 -6.33 8.36 -4.62
N LEU A 95 -6.80 8.95 -3.52
CA LEU A 95 -7.00 10.40 -3.43
C LEU A 95 -5.70 11.17 -3.60
N GLY A 96 -4.58 10.67 -3.05
CA GLY A 96 -3.26 11.25 -3.26
C GLY A 96 -2.95 11.39 -4.74
N TYR A 97 -3.08 10.32 -5.53
CA TYR A 97 -2.80 10.37 -6.97
C TYR A 97 -3.71 11.33 -7.75
N LEU A 98 -4.93 11.57 -7.28
CA LEU A 98 -5.80 12.58 -7.88
C LEU A 98 -5.28 14.00 -7.62
N VAL A 99 -4.77 14.28 -6.41
CA VAL A 99 -4.21 15.59 -6.04
C VAL A 99 -2.93 15.92 -6.83
N LEU A 100 -2.14 14.92 -7.22
CA LEU A 100 -0.95 15.10 -8.07
C LEU A 100 -1.27 15.87 -9.37
N ASN A 101 -2.45 15.66 -9.96
CA ASN A 101 -2.83 16.31 -11.21
C ASN A 101 -2.94 17.84 -11.08
N TYR A 102 -3.29 18.35 -9.90
CA TYR A 102 -3.52 19.77 -9.65
C TYR A 102 -2.37 20.47 -8.91
N ALA A 103 -1.38 19.72 -8.43
CA ALA A 103 -0.25 20.27 -7.70
C ALA A 103 0.85 20.74 -8.66
N ASP A 104 1.01 22.06 -8.81
CA ASP A 104 2.08 22.69 -9.61
C ASP A 104 3.19 23.31 -8.73
N ASN A 105 2.97 23.42 -7.42
CA ASN A 105 3.91 24.02 -6.48
C ASN A 105 4.66 22.94 -5.68
N ILE A 106 5.94 23.20 -5.35
CA ILE A 106 6.80 22.31 -4.54
C ILE A 106 6.11 21.93 -3.22
N GLY A 107 5.49 22.89 -2.52
CA GLY A 107 4.79 22.61 -1.27
C GLY A 107 3.58 21.66 -1.43
N GLY A 108 2.87 21.74 -2.56
CA GLY A 108 1.77 20.83 -2.88
C GLY A 108 2.27 19.42 -3.18
N LEU A 109 3.40 19.32 -3.87
CA LEU A 109 4.08 18.04 -4.14
C LEU A 109 4.62 17.40 -2.85
N MET A 110 5.17 18.19 -1.92
CA MET A 110 5.61 17.71 -0.61
C MET A 110 4.44 17.16 0.22
N ALA A 111 3.32 17.88 0.30
CA ALA A 111 2.15 17.43 1.02
C ALA A 111 1.59 16.11 0.43
N PHE A 112 1.57 16.01 -0.90
CA PHE A 112 1.22 14.79 -1.61
C PHE A 112 2.16 13.63 -1.27
N GLU A 113 3.47 13.83 -1.29
CA GLU A 113 4.44 12.77 -0.96
C GLU A 113 4.35 12.32 0.49
N ILE A 114 4.09 13.22 1.44
CA ILE A 114 3.87 12.85 2.85
C ILE A 114 2.63 11.95 2.99
N VAL A 115 1.51 12.35 2.37
CA VAL A 115 0.26 11.57 2.40
C VAL A 115 0.46 10.21 1.75
N LEU A 116 1.13 10.17 0.60
CA LEU A 116 1.45 8.91 -0.06
C LEU A 116 2.44 8.06 0.72
N GLY A 117 3.45 8.63 1.38
CA GLY A 117 4.42 7.88 2.18
C GLY A 117 3.76 7.19 3.37
N ILE A 118 2.87 7.92 4.07
CA ILE A 118 2.06 7.36 5.16
C ILE A 118 1.11 6.28 4.63
N ALA A 119 0.46 6.51 3.49
CA ALA A 119 -0.41 5.50 2.90
C ALA A 119 0.39 4.27 2.44
N ALA A 120 1.57 4.47 1.85
CA ALA A 120 2.39 3.41 1.31
C ALA A 120 3.00 2.53 2.40
N SER A 121 3.29 3.02 3.61
CA SER A 121 3.93 2.20 4.67
C SER A 121 3.07 1.00 5.14
N SER A 122 1.75 1.14 5.14
CA SER A 122 0.86 0.14 5.76
C SER A 122 0.58 -1.13 4.92
N PRO A 123 0.50 -1.12 3.57
CA PRO A 123 0.51 -2.35 2.78
C PRO A 123 1.84 -3.11 2.90
N TRP A 124 2.97 -2.41 3.06
CA TRP A 124 4.27 -3.06 3.28
C TRP A 124 4.29 -3.83 4.60
N CYS A 125 3.74 -3.26 5.67
CA CYS A 125 3.52 -3.96 6.93
C CYS A 125 2.60 -5.19 6.74
N ALA A 126 1.47 -5.05 6.05
CA ALA A 126 0.51 -6.14 5.86
C ALA A 126 1.01 -7.29 4.95
N GLN A 127 2.08 -7.06 4.18
CA GLN A 127 2.62 -8.01 3.19
C GLN A 127 4.05 -8.48 3.50
N GLY A 128 4.73 -7.87 4.47
CA GLY A 128 6.09 -8.26 4.90
C GLY A 128 6.18 -9.67 5.52
N PHE A 129 5.06 -10.37 5.69
CA PHE A 129 5.00 -11.71 6.29
C PHE A 129 4.71 -12.85 5.30
N THR A 130 4.80 -12.61 3.98
CA THR A 130 4.58 -13.66 2.94
C THR A 130 5.79 -13.99 2.08
N THR A 131 7.00 -13.72 2.56
CA THR A 131 8.24 -14.35 2.06
C THR A 131 8.82 -15.26 3.12
#